data_AF-A0A3D3VNC9-F1
#
_entry.id   AF-A0A3D3VNC9-F1
#
_cell.length_a   1.000
_cell.length_b   1.000
_cell.length_c   1.000
_cell.angle_alpha   90.00
_cell.angle_beta   90.00
_cell.angle_gamma   90.00
#
_symmetry.space_group_name_H-M   'P 1'
#
loop_
_entity.id
_entity.type
_entity.pdbx_description
1 polymer ?
#
loop_
_entity_poly.entity_id
_entity_poly.type
_entity_poly.pdbx_seq_one_letter_code
_entity_poly.pdbx_strand_id
1 'polypeptide(L)' 'VRLGYVLDFLDFHYGAWSWPAFNVADAAISVGVGYLFLGWMTGRSVEKKC' A
#
# COMPACT_ATOMS: atom_id res chain seq x y z
N VAL A 1 -20.52 7.73 -3.41
CA VAL A 1 -19.68 6.77 -4.16
C VAL A 1 -20.10 6.82 -5.62
N ARG A 2 -19.17 7.05 -6.56
CA ARG A 2 -19.49 7.33 -7.97
C ARG A 2 -19.50 6.08 -8.87
N LEU A 3 -18.72 5.07 -8.49
CA LEU A 3 -18.62 3.78 -9.17
C LEU A 3 -18.81 2.67 -8.12
N GLY A 4 -19.54 1.60 -8.46
CA GLY A 4 -19.81 0.47 -7.56
C GLY A 4 -18.65 -0.54 -7.45
N TYR A 5 -17.50 -0.23 -8.04
CA TYR A 5 -16.31 -1.07 -8.05
C TYR A 5 -15.06 -0.19 -8.09
N VAL A 6 -13.92 -0.77 -7.71
CA VAL A 6 -12.60 -0.16 -7.80
C VAL A 6 -11.91 -0.70 -9.05
N LEU A 7 -11.20 0.17 -9.77
CA LEU A 7 -10.48 -0.22 -10.98
C LEU A 7 -9.03 -0.56 -10.64
N ASP A 8 -8.67 -1.82 -10.81
CA ASP A 8 -7.30 -2.30 -10.73
C ASP A 8 -6.70 -2.36 -12.14
N PHE A 9 -5.51 -1.78 -12.31
CA PHE A 9 -4.90 -1.60 -13.63
C PHE A 9 -3.43 -2.00 -13.69
N LEU A 10 -2.80 -2.28 -12.53
CA LEU A 10 -1.46 -2.83 -12.47
C LEU A 10 -1.56 -4.34 -12.25
N ASP A 11 -1.10 -5.11 -13.23
CA ASP A 11 -1.05 -6.57 -13.19
C ASP A 11 0.39 -7.02 -13.47
N PHE A 12 0.96 -7.79 -12.54
CA PHE A 12 2.34 -8.25 -12.61
C PHE A 12 2.38 -9.76 -12.58
N HIS A 13 3.13 -10.35 -13.51
CA HIS A 13 3.32 -11.79 -13.58
C HIS A 13 4.76 -12.13 -13.95
N TYR A 14 5.20 -13.29 -13.48
CA TYR A 14 6.50 -13.86 -13.81
C TYR A 14 6.36 -15.36 -14.05
N GLY A 15 6.53 -15.77 -15.32
CA GLY A 15 6.28 -17.14 -15.74
C GLY A 15 4.82 -17.55 -15.47
N ALA A 16 4.64 -18.65 -14.73
CA ALA A 16 3.32 -19.16 -14.34
C ALA A 16 2.76 -18.53 -13.05
N TRP A 17 3.51 -17.61 -12.42
CA TRP A 17 3.08 -16.95 -11.19
C TRP A 17 2.55 -15.54 -11.50
N SER A 18 1.37 -15.22 -10.97
CA SER A 18 0.74 -13.90 -11.10
C SER A 18 0.50 -13.30 -9.73
N TRP A 19 0.93 -12.05 -9.56
CA TRP A 19 0.56 -11.24 -8.43
C TRP A 19 -0.86 -10.70 -8.64
N PRO A 20 -1.72 -10.61 -7.61
CA PRO A 20 -3.04 -10.03 -7.75
C PRO A 20 -2.98 -8.60 -8.31
N ALA A 21 -3.83 -8.27 -9.27
CA ALA A 21 -3.90 -6.92 -9.81
C ALA A 21 -4.21 -5.90 -8.70
N PHE A 22 -3.63 -4.71 -8.78
CA PHE A 22 -3.83 -3.64 -7.80
C PHE A 22 -3.81 -2.26 -8.46
N ASN A 23 -4.10 -1.22 -7.68
CA ASN A 23 -4.07 0.16 -8.12
C ASN A 23 -3.13 1.03 -7.26
N VAL A 24 -2.98 2.29 -7.65
CA VAL A 24 -2.11 3.25 -6.95
C VAL A 24 -2.56 3.52 -5.51
N ALA A 25 -3.85 3.44 -5.20
CA ALA A 25 -4.34 3.61 -3.83
C ALA A 25 -3.88 2.44 -2.93
N ASP A 26 -3.95 1.21 -3.42
CA ASP A 26 -3.47 0.03 -2.68
C ASP A 26 -1.96 0.11 -2.41
N ALA A 27 -1.19 0.57 -3.41
CA ALA A 27 0.24 0.80 -3.27
C ALA A 27 0.55 1.87 -2.21
N ALA A 28 -0.19 2.99 -2.22
CA ALA A 28 -0.01 4.06 -1.23
C ALA A 28 -0.33 3.58 0.20
N ILE A 29 -1.39 2.79 0.37
CA ILE A 29 -1.74 2.18 1.67
C ILE A 29 -0.61 1.24 2.12
N SER A 30 -0.14 0.36 1.23
CA SER A 30 0.90 -0.62 1.55
C SER A 30 2.21 0.05 1.95
N VAL A 31 2.65 1.07 1.21
CA VAL A 31 3.86 1.86 1.53
C VAL A 31 3.67 2.64 2.83
N GLY A 32 2.51 3.26 3.05
CA GLY A 32 2.21 3.99 4.28
C GLY A 32 2.25 3.10 5.52
N VAL A 33 1.62 1.93 5.46
CA VAL A 33 1.67 0.93 6.54
C VAL A 33 3.10 0.43 6.75
N GLY A 34 3.84 0.15 5.67
CA GLY A 34 5.25 -0.24 5.75
C GLY A 34 6.11 0.84 6.43
N TYR A 35 5.87 2.12 6.13
CA TYR A 35 6.57 3.23 6.77
C TYR A 35 6.26 3.34 8.26
N LEU A 36 4.99 3.22 8.65
CA LEU A 36 4.59 3.21 10.07
C LEU A 36 5.20 2.03 10.82
N PHE A 37 5.17 0.85 10.20
CA PHE A 37 5.74 -0.36 10.77
C PHE A 37 7.26 -0.24 10.97
N LEU A 38 7.98 0.30 9.99
CA LEU A 38 9.40 0.62 10.12
C LEU A 38 9.65 1.66 11.22
N GLY A 39 8.79 2.66 11.37
CA GLY A 39 8.82 3.62 12.48
C GLY A 39 8.73 2.92 13.84
N TRP A 40 7.79 1.99 13.99
CA TRP A 40 7.64 1.16 15.20
C TRP A 40 8.87 0.29 15.45
N MET A 41 9.40 -0.39 14.44
CA MET A 41 10.60 -1.22 14.59
C MET A 41 11.84 -0.43 15.00
N THR A 42 11.94 0.84 14.57
CA THR A 42 13.09 1.71 14.85
C THR A 42 12.93 2.56 16.11
N GLY A 43 11.82 2.39 16.87
CA GLY A 43 11.55 3.15 18.08
C GLY A 43 11.30 4.65 17.84
N ARG A 44 10.92 5.02 16.61
CA ARG A 44 10.61 6.42 16.28
C ARG A 44 9.25 6.79 16.87
N SER A 45 9.27 7.54 17.97
CA SER A 45 8.09 8.26 18.43
C SER A 45 7.74 9.35 17.42
N VAL A 46 6.54 9.31 16.87
CA VAL A 46 6.00 10.42 16.09
C VAL A 46 5.85 11.59 17.07
N GLU A 47 6.79 12.53 17.02
CA GLU A 47 6.74 13.75 17.80
C GLU A 47 5.47 14.52 17.41
N LYS A 48 4.49 14.55 18.32
CA LYS A 48 3.31 15.39 18.12
C LYS A 48 3.75 16.82 18.38
N LYS A 49 3.88 17.61 17.32
CA LYS A 49 3.94 19.07 17.48
C LYS A 49 2.54 19.56 17.84
N CYS A 50 2.42 20.15 19.03
CA CYS A 50 1.22 20.84 19.52
C CYS A 50 0.90 22.04 18.62
#